data_AF-A0A934WG21-F1
#
_entry.id   AF-A0A934WG21-F1
#
_cell.length_a   1.000
_cell.length_b   1.000
_cell.length_c   1.000
_cell.angle_alpha   90.00
_cell.angle_beta   90.00
_cell.angle_gamma   90.00
#
_symmetry.space_group_name_H-M   'P 1'
#
loop_
_entity.id
_entity.type
_entity.pdbx_description
1 polymer ?
#
loop_
_entity_poly.entity_id
_entity_poly.type
_entity_poly.pdbx_seq_one_letter_code
_entity_poly.pdbx_strand_id
1 'polypeptide(L)'
;MIRSMLPILFVGHELLPEKFTMSELRKIYEIFTEKTLDRRNFQRKVLASGSIVQLDETKGTSSYNPPILYSFVEDRKDMIDYSLFL
;
A
#
# COMPACT_ATOMS: atom_id res chain seq x y z
N MET A 1 9.43 16.66 18.99
CA MET A 1 10.39 15.94 18.13
C MET A 1 9.85 15.99 16.72
N ILE A 2 10.41 16.90 15.93
CA ILE A 2 9.86 17.44 14.69
C ILE A 2 10.29 16.53 13.52
N ARG A 3 9.40 16.30 12.54
CA ARG A 3 9.68 15.79 11.17
C ARG A 3 10.22 14.35 11.02
N SER A 4 9.44 13.33 11.37
CA SER A 4 9.74 11.95 10.92
C SER A 4 8.63 11.28 10.10
N MET A 5 7.47 11.92 9.86
CA MET A 5 6.41 11.34 9.03
C MET A 5 6.54 11.64 7.53
N LEU A 6 7.28 12.69 7.14
CA LEU A 6 7.36 13.13 5.74
C LEU A 6 8.23 12.24 4.82
N PRO A 7 9.37 11.66 5.26
CA PRO A 7 10.18 10.81 4.39
C PRO A 7 9.53 9.45 4.08
N ILE A 8 8.72 8.92 5.00
CA ILE A 8 8.20 7.54 4.89
C ILE A 8 7.19 7.43 3.73
N LEU A 9 6.39 8.48 3.53
CA LEU A 9 5.39 8.54 2.46
C LEU A 9 6.05 8.55 1.07
N PHE A 10 7.17 9.27 0.93
CA PHE A 10 7.96 9.34 -0.29
C PHE A 10 8.70 8.02 -0.58
N VAL A 11 9.22 7.37 0.47
CA VAL A 11 10.00 6.14 0.32
C VAL A 11 9.10 4.94 -0.02
N GLY A 12 7.87 4.87 0.50
CA GLY A 12 6.93 3.81 0.12
C GLY A 12 6.58 3.81 -1.38
N HIS A 13 6.58 4.99 -2.01
CA HIS A 13 6.37 5.16 -3.46
C HIS A 13 7.61 4.76 -4.28
N GLU A 14 8.81 5.23 -3.93
CA GLU A 14 10.04 4.80 -4.63
C GLU A 14 10.32 3.30 -4.49
N LEU A 15 9.89 2.69 -3.38
CA LEU A 15 10.08 1.26 -3.12
C LEU A 15 9.05 0.36 -3.82
N LEU A 16 7.93 0.92 -4.28
CA LEU A 16 6.90 0.14 -4.97
C LEU A 16 6.98 0.34 -6.49
N PRO A 17 6.89 -0.73 -7.29
CA PRO A 17 6.68 -0.59 -8.73
C PRO A 17 5.36 0.14 -9.03
N GLU A 18 5.19 0.68 -10.24
CA GLU A 18 3.92 1.32 -10.66
C GLU A 18 2.68 0.45 -10.42
N LYS A 19 2.85 -0.87 -10.50
CA LYS A 19 1.81 -1.87 -10.22
C LYS A 19 2.29 -2.83 -9.15
N PHE A 20 1.58 -2.90 -8.04
CA PHE A 20 1.96 -3.70 -6.88
C PHE A 20 0.78 -4.49 -6.34
N THR A 21 1.06 -5.50 -5.53
CA THR A 21 0.05 -6.28 -4.82
C THR A 21 -0.23 -5.67 -3.45
N MET A 22 -1.44 -5.88 -2.93
CA MET A 22 -1.80 -5.47 -1.56
C MET A 22 -0.84 -6.03 -0.50
N SER A 23 -0.32 -7.24 -0.72
CA SER A 23 0.64 -7.90 0.16
C SER A 23 1.99 -7.18 0.20
N GLU A 24 2.45 -6.63 -0.93
CA GLU A 24 3.69 -5.86 -1.01
C GLU A 24 3.56 -4.54 -0.26
N LEU A 25 2.48 -3.80 -0.52
CA LEU A 25 2.18 -2.58 0.21
C LEU A 25 2.11 -2.83 1.72
N ARG A 26 1.41 -3.90 2.15
CA ARG A 26 1.32 -4.28 3.56
C ARG A 26 2.69 -4.54 4.17
N LYS A 27 3.55 -5.32 3.51
CA LYS A 27 4.90 -5.64 4.02
C LYS A 27 5.73 -4.38 4.24
N ILE A 28 5.66 -3.42 3.32
CA ILE A 28 6.37 -2.14 3.46
C ILE A 28 5.87 -1.39 4.70
N TYR A 29 4.55 -1.33 4.91
CA TYR A 29 3.97 -0.69 6.09
C TYR A 29 4.35 -1.41 7.40
N GLU A 30 4.38 -2.74 7.40
CA GLU A 30 4.83 -3.52 8.56
C GLU A 30 6.30 -3.25 8.90
N ILE A 31 7.16 -3.13 7.88
CA ILE A 31 8.58 -2.79 8.07
C ILE A 31 8.73 -1.40 8.70
N PHE A 32 7.96 -0.41 8.22
CA PHE A 32 8.03 0.95 8.75
C PHE A 32 7.41 1.12 10.13
N THR A 33 6.35 0.36 10.44
CA THR A 33 5.63 0.47 11.71
C THR A 33 6.14 -0.50 12.76
N GLU A 34 7.01 -1.45 12.39
CA GLU A 34 7.48 -2.57 13.21
C GLU A 34 6.32 -3.38 13.85
N LYS A 35 5.14 -3.33 13.24
CA LYS A 35 3.92 -3.99 13.70
C LYS A 35 3.41 -4.95 12.64
N THR A 36 2.83 -6.06 13.08
CA THR A 36 2.09 -6.95 12.18
C THR A 36 0.72 -6.37 11.90
N LEU A 37 0.37 -6.24 10.62
CA LEU A 37 -0.89 -5.67 10.18
C LEU A 37 -1.82 -6.78 9.71
N ASP A 38 -3.03 -6.83 10.29
CA ASP A 38 -4.08 -7.72 9.83
C ASP A 38 -4.42 -7.43 8.36
N ARG A 39 -4.40 -8.48 7.53
CA ARG A 39 -4.55 -8.36 6.07
C ARG A 39 -5.88 -7.73 5.69
N ARG A 40 -6.97 -8.14 6.34
CA ARG A 40 -8.33 -7.70 5.99
C ARG A 40 -8.55 -6.25 6.38
N ASN A 41 -8.15 -5.88 7.59
CA ASN A 41 -8.23 -4.50 8.06
C ASN A 41 -7.34 -3.57 7.26
N PHE A 42 -6.13 -4.01 6.93
CA PHE A 42 -5.20 -3.24 6.09
C PHE A 42 -5.83 -2.93 4.74
N GLN A 43 -6.25 -3.97 4.01
CA GLN A 43 -6.88 -3.81 2.71
C GLN A 43 -8.12 -2.90 2.77
N ARG A 44 -8.98 -3.08 3.77
CA ARG A 44 -10.17 -2.24 3.96
C ARG A 44 -9.81 -0.77 4.17
N LYS A 45 -8.83 -0.47 5.04
CA LYS A 45 -8.41 0.91 5.36
C LYS A 45 -7.74 1.59 4.16
N VAL A 46 -6.86 0.87 3.46
CA VAL A 46 -6.15 1.39 2.28
C VAL A 46 -7.13 1.67 1.13
N LEU A 47 -8.07 0.76 0.87
CA LEU A 47 -9.09 1.02 -0.17
C LEU A 47 -10.02 2.18 0.22
N ALA A 48 -10.37 2.28 1.50
CA ALA A 48 -11.20 3.37 2.00
C ALA A 48 -10.52 4.74 1.93
N SER A 49 -9.18 4.82 1.89
CA SER A 49 -8.47 6.09 1.73
C SER A 49 -8.63 6.67 0.32
N GLY A 50 -8.95 5.83 -0.67
CA GLY A 50 -9.05 6.23 -2.07
C GLY A 50 -7.70 6.63 -2.69
N SER A 51 -6.58 6.23 -2.06
CA SER A 51 -5.23 6.56 -2.54
C SER A 51 -4.70 5.56 -3.57
N ILE A 52 -5.33 4.39 -3.66
CA ILE A 52 -5.00 3.36 -4.65
C ILE A 52 -6.27 2.91 -5.38
N VAL A 53 -6.07 2.40 -6.59
CA VAL A 53 -7.10 1.76 -7.41
C VAL A 53 -6.75 0.30 -7.66
N GLN A 54 -7.77 -0.55 -7.67
CA GLN A 54 -7.65 -1.93 -8.12
C GLN A 54 -7.59 -1.95 -9.65
N LEU A 55 -6.67 -2.75 -10.20
CA LEU A 55 -6.56 -2.96 -11.65
C LEU A 55 -7.27 -4.26 -12.05
N ASP A 56 -7.63 -4.37 -13.33
CA ASP A 56 -8.11 -5.61 -13.94
C ASP A 56 -6.94 -6.57 -14.31
N GLU A 57 -5.79 -6.37 -13.68
CA GLU A 57 -4.56 -7.12 -13.90
C GLU A 57 -4.18 -7.91 -12.65
N THR A 58 -3.48 -9.03 -12.85
CA THR A 58 -2.99 -9.88 -11.77
C THR A 58 -1.50 -10.15 -11.91
N LYS A 59 -0.79 -10.32 -10.79
CA LYS A 59 0.65 -10.55 -10.77
C LYS A 59 0.97 -12.01 -11.12
N GLY A 60 1.56 -12.22 -12.30
CA GLY A 60 2.01 -13.52 -12.79
C GLY A 60 0.93 -14.30 -13.55
N THR A 61 1.32 -15.47 -14.08
CA THR A 61 0.49 -16.33 -14.94
C THR A 61 -0.07 -17.57 -14.22
N SER A 62 0.05 -17.63 -12.88
CA SER A 62 -0.42 -18.79 -12.10
C SER A 62 -1.95 -18.95 -12.24
N SER A 63 -2.39 -20.14 -12.69
CA SER A 63 -3.82 -20.44 -12.86
C SER A 63 -4.63 -20.48 -11.57
N TYR A 64 -3.97 -20.52 -10.39
CA TYR A 64 -4.67 -20.63 -9.11
C TYR A 64 -4.56 -19.33 -8.33
N ASN A 65 -5.58 -18.46 -8.47
CA ASN A 65 -5.75 -17.18 -7.78
C ASN A 65 -4.52 -16.25 -7.81
N PRO A 66 -4.17 -15.72 -9.00
CA PRO A 66 -3.09 -14.76 -9.09
C PRO A 66 -3.46 -13.47 -8.31
N PRO A 67 -2.50 -12.85 -7.60
CA PRO A 67 -2.78 -11.66 -6.80
C PRO A 67 -3.22 -10.49 -7.68
N ILE A 68 -4.27 -9.80 -7.28
CA ILE A 68 -4.72 -8.59 -7.98
C ILE A 68 -3.67 -7.47 -7.82
N LEU A 69 -3.44 -6.74 -8.91
CA LEU A 69 -2.57 -5.57 -8.94
C LEU A 69 -3.35 -4.30 -8.62
N TYR A 70 -2.64 -3.35 -8.01
CA TYR A 70 -3.12 -2.04 -7.62
C TYR A 70 -2.12 -1.00 -8.11
N SER A 71 -2.59 0.23 -8.29
CA SER A 71 -1.75 1.40 -8.57
C SER A 71 -2.19 2.59 -7.71
N PHE A 72 -1.28 3.53 -7.47
CA PHE A 72 -1.60 4.79 -6.81
C PHE A 72 -2.38 5.71 -7.74
N VAL A 73 -3.34 6.45 -7.19
CA VAL A 73 -4.02 7.52 -7.93
C VAL A 73 -3.11 8.74 -8.00
N GLU A 74 -2.77 9.19 -9.22
CA GLU A 74 -1.81 10.27 -9.49
C GLU A 74 -2.04 11.52 -8.63
N ASP A 75 -3.30 11.97 -8.50
CA ASP A 75 -3.70 13.16 -7.72
C ASP A 75 -3.80 12.94 -6.19
N ARG A 76 -3.61 11.71 -5.71
CA ARG A 76 -3.84 11.31 -4.29
C ARG A 76 -2.69 10.50 -3.71
N LYS A 77 -1.53 10.49 -4.37
CA LYS A 77 -0.31 9.76 -3.97
C LYS A 77 0.09 10.05 -2.52
N ASP A 78 -0.17 11.26 -2.03
CA ASP A 78 0.27 11.70 -0.70
C ASP A 78 -0.70 11.41 0.45
N MET A 79 -1.87 10.79 0.19
CA MET A 79 -2.99 10.78 1.14
C MET A 79 -3.19 9.47 1.94
N ILE A 80 -2.28 8.50 1.92
CA ILE A 80 -2.42 7.38 2.87
C ILE A 80 -1.98 7.87 4.24
N ASP A 81 -2.97 8.23 5.05
CA ASP A 81 -2.75 8.63 6.43
C ASP A 81 -2.30 7.43 7.27
N TYR A 82 -1.02 7.40 7.63
CA TYR A 82 -0.44 6.37 8.49
C TYR A 82 -1.03 6.37 9.91
N SER A 83 -1.66 7.47 10.36
CA SER A 83 -2.37 7.49 11.64
C SER A 83 -3.50 6.45 11.70
N LEU A 84 -3.99 6.00 10.53
CA LEU A 84 -4.97 4.92 10.43
C LEU A 84 -4.43 3.57 10.93
N PHE A 85 -3.12 3.40 11.07
CA PHE A 85 -2.47 2.12 11.42
C PHE A 85 -1.63 2.16 12.70
N LEU A 86 -1.51 3.33 13.33
CA LEU A 86 -0.84 3.50 14.63
C LEU A 86 -1.74 3.03 15.77
#